data_AF-A0A0B6YIK4-F1
#
_entry.id   AF-A0A0B6YIK4-F1
#
_cell.length_a   1.000
_cell.length_b   1.000
_cell.length_c   1.000
_cell.angle_alpha   90.00
_cell.angle_beta   90.00
_cell.angle_gamma   90.00
#
_symmetry.space_group_name_H-M   'P 1'
#
loop_
_entity.id
_entity.type
_entity.pdbx_description
1 polymer ?
#
loop_
_entity_poly.entity_id
_entity_poly.type
_entity_poly.pdbx_seq_one_letter_code
_entity_poly.pdbx_strand_id
1 'polypeptide(L)'
;NLHGFLVSERTISLNPKMTTFADNFWGPKNNGFFALNHNMKHGYTSTKELIDFLRESCTAQENYSKLLSKLAKLAASTPQVGTFGPIWNILKTLTEKLSSLQMHLVHT
;
A
#
# COMPACT_ATOMS: atom_id res chain seq x y z
N ASN A 1 -21.22 -6.81 10.47
CA ASN A 1 -21.72 -5.42 10.61
C ASN A 1 -20.52 -4.55 11.02
N LEU A 2 -20.01 -3.73 10.09
CA LEU A 2 -18.84 -2.85 10.28
C LEU A 2 -18.97 -1.96 11.54
N HIS A 3 -20.21 -1.60 11.89
CA HIS A 3 -20.51 -0.78 13.06
C HIS A 3 -20.15 -1.48 14.37
N GLY A 4 -20.29 -2.81 14.45
CA GLY A 4 -19.88 -3.59 15.62
C GLY A 4 -18.36 -3.68 15.79
N PHE A 5 -17.62 -3.69 14.68
CA PHE A 5 -16.15 -3.69 14.68
C PHE A 5 -15.59 -2.34 15.13
N LEU A 6 -16.14 -1.23 14.61
CA LEU A 6 -15.72 0.13 14.96
C LEU A 6 -16.08 0.55 16.40
N VAL A 7 -17.16 0.01 16.96
CA VAL A 7 -17.51 0.21 18.39
C VAL A 7 -16.56 -0.58 19.30
N SER A 8 -16.15 -1.78 18.88
CA SER A 8 -15.17 -2.59 19.61
C SER A 8 -13.80 -1.90 19.67
N GLU A 9 -13.29 -1.36 18.55
CA GLU A 9 -12.00 -0.64 18.53
C GLU A 9 -11.99 0.62 19.40
N ARG A 10 -13.09 1.39 19.42
CA ARG A 10 -13.19 2.59 20.28
C ARG A 10 -13.21 2.27 21.78
N THR A 11 -13.70 1.09 22.16
CA THR A 11 -13.79 0.68 23.56
C THR A 11 -12.45 0.13 24.08
N ILE A 12 -11.65 -0.49 23.20
CA ILE A 12 -10.30 -1.01 23.52
C ILE A 12 -9.32 0.11 23.85
N SER A 13 -9.49 1.31 23.28
CA SER A 13 -8.59 2.46 23.50
C SER A 13 -8.66 3.09 24.91
N LEU A 14 -9.66 2.79 25.73
CA LEU A 14 -9.95 3.53 26.98
C LEU A 14 -9.69 2.74 28.28
N ASN A 15 -9.20 1.50 28.22
CA ASN A 15 -8.94 0.69 29.41
C ASN A 15 -7.54 0.03 29.34
N PRO A 16 -6.60 0.35 30.25
CA PRO A 16 -5.21 -0.15 30.20
C PRO A 16 -5.06 -1.64 30.58
N LYS A 17 -6.17 -2.36 30.85
CA LYS A 17 -6.11 -3.82 30.94
C LYS A 17 -6.09 -4.39 29.53
N MET A 18 -5.03 -5.13 29.16
CA MET A 18 -5.05 -5.96 27.96
C MET A 18 -6.20 -6.95 28.07
N THR A 19 -7.33 -6.60 27.47
CA THR A 19 -8.51 -7.44 27.39
C THR A 19 -8.24 -8.57 26.41
N THR A 20 -8.33 -9.81 26.87
CA THR A 20 -8.04 -10.97 26.04
C THR A 20 -9.27 -11.34 25.19
N PHE A 21 -9.07 -12.13 24.14
CA PHE A 21 -10.18 -12.72 23.37
C PHE A 21 -11.16 -13.48 24.29
N ALA A 22 -10.62 -14.12 25.34
CA ALA A 22 -11.38 -14.83 26.35
C ALA A 22 -12.26 -13.93 27.22
N ASP A 23 -12.12 -12.60 27.17
CA ASP A 23 -12.96 -11.70 27.98
C ASP A 23 -14.11 -11.07 27.16
N ASN A 24 -14.06 -11.11 25.82
CA ASN A 24 -14.92 -10.28 24.97
C ASN A 24 -15.71 -11.02 23.88
N PHE A 25 -15.40 -12.28 23.59
CA PHE A 25 -15.98 -13.01 22.45
C PHE A 25 -17.11 -13.99 22.85
N TRP A 26 -17.84 -13.71 23.94
CA TRP A 26 -18.94 -14.54 24.47
C TRP A 26 -20.36 -14.08 24.10
N GLY A 27 -20.50 -13.14 23.15
CA GLY A 27 -21.80 -12.53 22.80
C GLY A 27 -22.97 -13.53 22.62
N PRO A 28 -24.23 -13.06 22.65
CA PRO A 28 -25.41 -13.92 22.79
C PRO A 28 -25.38 -15.16 21.89
N LYS A 29 -25.69 -16.34 22.48
CA LYS A 29 -25.64 -17.65 21.81
C LYS A 29 -24.26 -18.04 21.23
N ASN A 30 -23.16 -17.58 21.85
CA ASN A 30 -21.78 -17.84 21.41
C ASN A 30 -21.43 -17.23 20.04
N ASN A 31 -22.15 -16.20 19.59
CA ASN A 31 -21.91 -15.56 18.29
C ASN A 31 -20.50 -14.97 18.16
N GLY A 32 -19.88 -14.53 19.28
CA GLY A 32 -18.51 -14.04 19.27
C GLY A 32 -17.48 -15.13 18.90
N PHE A 33 -17.66 -16.37 19.39
CA PHE A 33 -16.81 -17.50 19.02
C PHE A 33 -16.89 -17.81 17.52
N PHE A 34 -18.09 -17.81 16.93
CA PHE A 34 -18.26 -18.04 15.49
C PHE A 34 -17.58 -16.95 14.65
N ALA A 35 -17.70 -15.68 15.05
CA ALA A 35 -17.03 -14.57 14.38
C ALA A 35 -15.49 -14.67 14.47
N LEU A 36 -14.96 -15.01 15.65
CA LEU A 36 -13.52 -15.23 15.83
C LEU A 36 -13.03 -16.41 14.97
N ASN A 37 -13.72 -17.53 15.01
CA ASN A 37 -13.36 -18.73 14.25
C ASN A 37 -13.42 -18.48 12.74
N HIS A 38 -14.45 -17.76 12.26
CA HIS A 38 -14.52 -17.31 10.87
C HIS A 38 -13.31 -16.43 10.51
N ASN A 39 -13.03 -15.39 11.30
CA ASN A 39 -11.92 -14.48 11.04
C ASN A 39 -10.56 -15.19 11.08
N MET A 40 -10.35 -16.14 12.00
CA MET A 40 -9.14 -16.94 12.03
C MET A 40 -9.00 -17.85 10.80
N LYS A 41 -10.10 -18.46 10.34
CA LYS A 41 -10.10 -19.31 9.13
C LYS A 41 -9.76 -18.51 7.87
N HIS A 42 -10.28 -17.30 7.76
CA HIS A 42 -10.08 -16.46 6.57
C HIS A 42 -8.85 -15.56 6.67
N GLY A 43 -8.31 -15.33 7.87
CA GLY A 43 -7.19 -14.40 8.10
C GLY A 43 -5.94 -14.75 7.29
N TYR A 44 -5.60 -16.04 7.16
CA TYR A 44 -4.50 -16.47 6.30
C TYR A 44 -4.76 -16.13 4.83
N THR A 45 -5.96 -16.44 4.32
CA THR A 45 -6.34 -16.15 2.93
C THR A 45 -6.34 -14.65 2.66
N SER A 46 -6.96 -13.84 3.52
CA SER A 46 -6.98 -12.38 3.37
C SER A 46 -5.58 -11.76 3.42
N THR A 47 -4.71 -12.28 4.29
CA THR A 47 -3.31 -11.83 4.35
C THR A 47 -2.55 -12.24 3.09
N LYS A 48 -2.77 -13.45 2.58
CA LYS A 48 -2.16 -13.91 1.33
C LYS A 48 -2.59 -13.05 0.14
N GLU A 49 -3.89 -12.79 -0.01
CA GLU A 49 -4.42 -11.92 -1.07
C GLU A 49 -3.82 -10.51 -0.99
N LEU A 50 -3.69 -9.95 0.22
CA LEU A 50 -3.02 -8.66 0.42
C LEU A 50 -1.54 -8.71 -0.01
N ILE A 51 -0.81 -9.75 0.39
CA ILE A 51 0.60 -9.92 -0.01
C ILE A 51 0.72 -10.03 -1.53
N ASP A 52 -0.13 -10.80 -2.18
CA ASP A 52 -0.08 -11.00 -3.63
C ASP A 52 -0.42 -9.68 -4.36
N PHE A 53 -1.41 -8.92 -3.89
CA PHE A 53 -1.70 -7.58 -4.37
C PHE A 53 -0.51 -6.61 -4.22
N LEU A 54 0.15 -6.61 -3.05
CA LEU A 54 1.32 -5.76 -2.81
C LEU A 54 2.48 -6.12 -3.74
N ARG A 55 2.73 -7.41 -3.99
CA ARG A 55 3.75 -7.86 -4.95
C ARG A 55 3.47 -7.38 -6.38
N GLU A 56 2.21 -7.50 -6.83
CA GLU A 56 1.80 -6.99 -8.14
C GLU A 56 1.94 -5.46 -8.19
N SER A 57 1.57 -4.76 -7.12
CA SER A 57 1.71 -3.31 -6.99
C SER A 57 3.18 -2.88 -7.08
N CYS A 58 4.09 -3.55 -6.37
CA CYS A 58 5.53 -3.29 -6.47
C CYS A 58 6.05 -3.54 -7.89
N THR A 59 5.64 -4.65 -8.52
CA THR A 59 6.02 -4.97 -9.91
C THR A 59 5.57 -3.88 -10.88
N ALA A 60 4.35 -3.35 -10.72
CA ALA A 60 3.84 -2.26 -11.53
C ALA A 60 4.63 -0.96 -11.34
N GLN A 61 4.95 -0.60 -10.10
CA GLN A 61 5.74 0.59 -9.76
C GLN A 61 7.18 0.50 -10.30
N GLU A 62 7.83 -0.66 -10.20
CA GLU A 62 9.16 -0.88 -10.80
C GLU A 62 9.14 -0.68 -12.32
N ASN A 63 8.13 -1.22 -12.99
CA ASN A 63 7.98 -1.05 -14.44
C ASN A 63 7.77 0.41 -14.81
N TYR A 64 6.96 1.14 -14.04
CA TYR A 64 6.76 2.57 -14.24
C TYR A 64 8.05 3.37 -14.03
N SER A 65 8.82 3.06 -12.99
CA SER A 65 10.14 3.67 -12.77
C SER A 65 11.09 3.43 -13.95
N LYS A 66 11.14 2.20 -14.49
CA LYS A 66 11.94 1.88 -15.69
C LYS A 66 11.50 2.69 -16.91
N LEU A 67 10.19 2.93 -17.09
CA LEU A 67 9.68 3.78 -18.17
C LEU A 67 10.07 5.25 -18.00
N LEU A 68 10.00 5.78 -16.77
CA LEU A 68 10.47 7.14 -16.47
C LEU A 68 11.97 7.31 -16.73
N SER A 69 12.78 6.33 -16.35
CA SER A 69 14.21 6.28 -16.67
C SER A 69 14.47 6.28 -18.19
N LYS A 70 13.63 5.59 -18.99
CA LYS A 70 13.73 5.63 -20.45
C LYS A 70 13.35 7.01 -21.00
N LEU A 71 12.30 7.64 -20.48
CA LEU A 71 11.89 9.00 -20.88
C LEU A 71 12.98 10.03 -20.57
N ALA A 72 13.62 9.93 -19.41
CA ALA A 72 14.76 10.78 -19.05
C ALA A 72 15.89 10.68 -20.08
N LYS A 73 16.24 9.44 -20.49
CA LYS A 73 17.25 9.19 -21.52
C LYS A 73 16.86 9.78 -22.87
N LEU A 74 15.61 9.59 -23.31
CA LEU A 74 15.11 10.17 -24.56
C LEU A 74 15.16 11.70 -24.55
N ALA A 75 14.74 12.33 -23.45
CA ALA A 75 14.84 13.78 -23.29
C ALA A 75 16.29 14.25 -23.34
N ALA A 76 17.22 13.52 -22.71
CA ALA A 76 18.66 13.82 -22.74
C ALA A 76 19.29 13.67 -24.14
N SER A 77 18.82 12.70 -24.94
CA SER A 77 19.30 12.45 -26.30
C SER A 77 18.66 13.37 -27.35
N THR A 78 17.60 14.10 -27.00
CA THR A 78 16.94 15.02 -27.93
C THR A 78 17.79 16.30 -28.08
N PRO A 79 18.04 16.78 -29.32
CA PRO A 79 18.80 18.01 -29.55
C PRO A 79 18.18 19.19 -28.78
N GLN A 80 18.97 19.75 -27.86
CA GLN A 80 18.56 20.81 -26.94
C GLN A 80 18.69 22.19 -27.59
N VAL A 81 18.24 22.33 -28.84
CA VAL A 81 18.44 23.53 -29.66
C VAL A 81 17.14 24.28 -29.90
N GLY A 82 17.24 25.60 -30.05
CA GLY A 82 16.09 26.48 -30.27
C GLY A 82 15.28 26.75 -28.98
N THR A 83 14.12 27.37 -29.16
CA THR A 83 13.28 27.89 -28.07
C THR A 83 12.83 26.83 -27.06
N PHE A 84 12.74 25.56 -27.49
CA PHE A 84 12.29 24.46 -26.64
C PHE A 84 13.43 23.69 -25.94
N GLY A 85 14.70 24.04 -26.19
CA GLY A 85 15.85 23.40 -25.52
C GLY A 85 15.71 23.33 -23.99
N PRO A 86 15.36 24.42 -23.28
CA PRO A 86 15.17 24.39 -21.83
C PRO A 86 14.10 23.41 -21.34
N ILE A 87 13.05 23.17 -22.13
CA ILE A 87 11.95 22.27 -21.75
C ILE A 87 12.43 20.82 -21.69
N TRP A 88 13.30 20.40 -22.61
CA TRP A 88 13.82 19.04 -22.58
C TRP A 88 14.70 18.78 -21.34
N ASN A 89 15.47 19.77 -20.89
CA ASN A 89 16.22 19.68 -19.62
C ASN A 89 15.29 19.57 -18.39
N ILE A 90 14.17 20.31 -18.39
CA ILE A 90 13.14 20.20 -17.35
C ILE A 90 12.53 18.79 -17.35
N LEU A 91 12.12 18.29 -18.52
CA LEU A 91 11.53 16.96 -18.67
C LEU A 91 12.48 15.84 -18.21
N LYS A 92 13.76 15.93 -18.57
CA LYS A 92 14.80 15.03 -18.07
C LYS A 92 14.85 15.02 -16.54
N THR A 93 15.00 16.20 -15.93
CA THR A 93 15.13 16.33 -14.47
C THR A 93 13.89 15.82 -13.73
N LEU A 94 12.69 16.13 -14.25
CA LEU A 94 11.43 15.68 -13.68
C LEU A 94 11.30 14.16 -13.71
N THR A 95 11.61 13.55 -14.86
CA THR A 95 11.50 12.09 -15.04
C THR A 95 12.54 11.32 -14.23
N GLU A 96 13.76 11.85 -14.05
CA GLU A 96 14.77 11.30 -13.14
C GLU A 96 14.30 11.31 -11.68
N LYS A 97 13.79 12.47 -11.21
CA LYS A 97 13.26 12.60 -9.84
C LYS A 97 12.08 11.66 -9.59
N LEU A 98 11.15 11.58 -10.53
CA LEU A 98 9.98 10.72 -10.39
C LEU A 98 10.36 9.24 -10.40
N SER A 99 11.33 8.84 -11.23
CA SER A 99 11.87 7.47 -11.22
C SER A 99 12.50 7.12 -9.88
N SER A 100 13.32 8.01 -9.31
CA SER A 100 13.93 7.82 -7.99
C SER A 100 12.90 7.67 -6.86
N LEU A 101 11.86 8.51 -6.85
CA LEU A 101 10.78 8.41 -5.86
C LEU A 101 10.04 7.07 -5.94
N GLN A 102 9.74 6.59 -7.15
CA GLN A 102 9.08 5.31 -7.36
C GLN A 102 9.96 4.13 -6.92
N MET A 103 11.28 4.19 -7.14
CA MET A 103 12.20 3.17 -6.60
C MET A 103 12.19 3.13 -5.08
N HIS A 104 12.18 4.29 -4.42
CA HIS A 104 12.14 4.33 -2.95
C HIS A 104 10.85 3.74 -2.38
N LEU A 105 9.72 4.00 -3.04
CA LEU A 105 8.42 3.45 -2.63
C LEU A 105 8.39 1.91 -2.69
N VAL A 106 9.01 1.32 -3.71
CA VAL A 106 9.10 -0.15 -3.87
C VAL A 106 10.02 -0.80 -2.83
N HIS A 107 11.06 -0.08 -2.38
CA HIS A 107 12.09 -0.61 -1.48
C HIS A 107 11.86 -0.31 0.00
N THR A 108 10.72 0.30 0.36
CA THR A 108 10.31 0.56 1.76
C THR A 108 9.47 -0.60 2.28
#